data_AF-A0A1V4PST7-F1
#
_entry.id   AF-A0A1V4PST7-F1
#
_cell.length_a   1.000
_cell.length_b   1.000
_cell.length_c   1.000
_cell.angle_alpha   90.00
_cell.angle_beta   90.00
_cell.angle_gamma   90.00
#
_symmetry.space_group_name_H-M   'P 1'
#
loop_
_entity.id
_entity.type
_entity.pdbx_description
1 polymer ?
#
loop_
_entity_poly.entity_id
_entity_poly.type
_entity_poly.pdbx_seq_one_letter_code
_entity_poly.pdbx_strand_id
1 'polypeptide(L)'
;MSLGTIELSVPLLDGIIQIGAGGEADVGRIRVTKESCTVTVVRVDGGPIQVDIVADAQSSTRVFEAAVPALRLVRLETRWLVAENAVAAERLSDVKRFADVVGTFAAAKQGRAQHSHRG
;
A
#
# COMPACT_ATOMS: atom_id res chain seq x y z
N MET A 1 0.30 -5.43 15.95
CA MET A 1 -0.71 -4.91 14.99
C MET A 1 -1.95 -5.77 15.08
N SER A 2 -3.06 -5.22 15.59
CA SER A 2 -4.37 -5.87 15.69
C SER A 2 -4.97 -6.20 14.32
N LEU A 3 -5.89 -7.16 14.29
CA LEU A 3 -6.75 -7.43 13.13
C LEU A 3 -7.73 -6.26 12.94
N GLY A 4 -8.18 -6.04 11.71
CA GLY A 4 -9.18 -5.02 11.41
C GLY A 4 -9.00 -4.36 10.05
N THR A 5 -9.85 -3.38 9.79
CA THR A 5 -9.89 -2.63 8.54
C THR A 5 -9.55 -1.17 8.81
N ILE A 6 -8.72 -0.57 7.96
CA ILE A 6 -8.41 0.86 7.98
C ILE A 6 -8.51 1.44 6.58
N GLU A 7 -8.95 2.69 6.49
CA GLU A 7 -8.89 3.45 5.25
C GLU A 7 -7.77 4.50 5.29
N LEU A 8 -6.96 4.51 4.25
CA LEU A 8 -5.82 5.40 4.10
C LEU A 8 -6.04 6.32 2.90
N SER A 9 -5.64 7.58 3.06
CA SER A 9 -5.53 8.52 1.95
C SER A 9 -4.15 8.34 1.34
N VAL A 10 -4.07 8.28 0.01
CA VAL A 10 -2.83 8.08 -0.74
C VAL A 10 -2.75 9.07 -1.88
N PRO A 11 -1.56 9.60 -2.21
CA PRO A 11 -1.41 10.45 -3.37
C PRO A 11 -1.54 9.61 -4.65
N LEU A 12 -2.19 10.18 -5.64
CA LEU A 12 -2.42 9.64 -6.96
C LEU A 12 -1.82 10.58 -8.01
N LEU A 13 -1.18 9.97 -9.00
CA LEU A 13 -0.78 10.63 -10.24
C LEU A 13 -1.28 9.74 -11.38
N ASP A 14 -2.13 10.29 -12.25
CA ASP A 14 -2.77 9.54 -13.35
C ASP A 14 -3.44 8.23 -12.89
N GLY A 15 -4.04 8.24 -11.71
CA GLY A 15 -4.69 7.08 -11.11
C GLY A 15 -3.74 6.02 -10.51
N ILE A 16 -2.42 6.27 -10.52
CA ILE A 16 -1.39 5.42 -9.92
C ILE A 16 -1.01 5.96 -8.54
N ILE A 17 -0.95 5.07 -7.55
CA ILE A 17 -0.55 5.41 -6.18
C ILE A 17 0.95 5.73 -6.16
N GLN A 18 1.29 6.94 -5.74
CA GLN A 18 2.67 7.38 -5.63
C GLN A 18 3.18 7.18 -4.19
N ILE A 19 4.33 6.55 -4.02
CA ILE A 19 4.97 6.39 -2.72
C ILE A 19 6.27 7.17 -2.72
N GLY A 20 6.46 8.07 -1.74
CA GLY A 20 7.68 8.87 -1.61
C GLY A 20 7.71 10.15 -2.45
N ALA A 21 6.67 10.42 -3.25
CA ALA A 21 6.53 11.68 -3.96
C ALA A 21 6.33 12.85 -2.98
N GLY A 22 7.19 13.87 -3.08
CA GLY A 22 6.97 15.18 -2.47
C GLY A 22 6.35 16.11 -3.51
N GLY A 23 5.06 16.39 -3.40
CA GLY A 23 4.37 17.26 -4.36
C GLY A 23 2.86 17.29 -4.13
N GLU A 24 2.20 18.20 -4.84
CA GLU A 24 0.74 18.25 -4.91
C GLU A 24 0.27 17.14 -5.85
N ALA A 25 -0.52 16.22 -5.31
CA ALA A 25 -1.03 15.06 -6.02
C ALA A 25 -2.51 14.89 -5.67
N ASP A 26 -3.29 14.35 -6.60
CA ASP A 26 -4.68 13.98 -6.32
C ASP A 26 -4.72 13.01 -5.15
N VAL A 27 -5.77 13.08 -4.33
CA VAL A 27 -5.86 12.22 -3.14
C VAL A 27 -6.86 11.09 -3.39
N GLY A 28 -6.33 9.88 -3.52
CA GLY A 28 -7.09 8.63 -3.54
C GLY A 28 -7.33 8.05 -2.16
N ARG A 29 -8.20 7.05 -2.08
CA ARG A 29 -8.43 6.28 -0.85
C ARG A 29 -8.27 4.80 -1.11
N ILE A 30 -7.53 4.14 -0.22
CA ILE A 30 -7.42 2.67 -0.17
C ILE A 30 -8.01 2.16 1.14
N ARG A 31 -8.61 0.98 1.07
CA ARG A 31 -9.02 0.20 2.24
C ARG A 31 -8.04 -0.94 2.40
N VAL A 32 -7.47 -1.04 3.59
CA VAL A 32 -6.55 -2.09 4.01
C VAL A 32 -7.26 -2.94 5.06
N THR A 33 -7.54 -4.18 4.72
CA THR A 33 -8.13 -5.17 5.62
C THR A 33 -7.04 -6.15 6.03
N LYS A 34 -6.78 -6.27 7.33
CA LYS A 34 -5.85 -7.24 7.88
C LYS A 34 -6.60 -8.30 8.68
N GLU A 35 -6.42 -9.55 8.27
CA GLU A 35 -6.90 -10.73 8.98
C GLU A 35 -5.68 -11.52 9.52
N SER A 36 -5.92 -12.68 10.13
CA SER A 36 -4.91 -13.46 10.87
C SER A 36 -3.65 -13.74 10.05
N CYS A 37 -3.81 -14.13 8.79
CA CYS A 37 -2.72 -14.48 7.88
C CYS A 37 -2.80 -13.74 6.54
N THR A 38 -3.64 -12.71 6.43
CA THR A 38 -3.92 -12.04 5.15
C THR A 38 -3.96 -10.54 5.33
N VAL A 39 -3.48 -9.82 4.32
CA VAL A 39 -3.72 -8.38 4.15
C VAL A 39 -4.28 -8.17 2.77
N THR A 40 -5.42 -7.52 2.68
CA THR A 40 -6.07 -7.16 1.43
C THR A 40 -6.10 -5.65 1.31
N VAL A 41 -5.68 -5.14 0.16
CA VAL A 41 -5.77 -3.73 -0.19
C VAL A 41 -6.64 -3.60 -1.42
N VAL A 42 -7.61 -2.68 -1.36
CA VAL A 42 -8.48 -2.30 -2.48
C VAL A 42 -8.58 -0.78 -2.54
N ARG A 43 -8.79 -0.21 -3.74
CA ARG A 43 -9.21 1.20 -3.82
C ARG A 43 -10.69 1.33 -3.44
N VAL A 44 -11.00 2.38 -2.71
CA VAL A 44 -12.38 2.64 -2.23
C VAL A 44 -13.31 3.04 -3.38
N ASP A 45 -12.77 3.67 -4.42
CA ASP A 45 -13.51 4.06 -5.63
C ASP A 45 -13.70 2.93 -6.65
N GLY A 46 -13.23 1.72 -6.35
CA GLY A 46 -13.32 0.57 -7.24
C GLY A 46 -12.31 0.56 -8.40
N GLY A 47 -11.42 1.55 -8.49
CA GLY A 47 -10.34 1.55 -9.47
C GLY A 47 -9.30 0.45 -9.19
N PRO A 48 -8.53 0.03 -10.20
CA PRO A 48 -7.46 -0.93 -9.98
C PRO A 48 -6.29 -0.29 -9.21
N ILE A 49 -5.58 -1.11 -8.45
CA ILE A 49 -4.35 -0.75 -7.76
C ILE A 49 -3.17 -0.82 -8.72
N GLN A 50 -2.49 0.30 -8.85
CA GLN A 50 -1.15 0.39 -9.41
C GLN A 50 -0.31 1.27 -8.49
N VAL A 51 0.98 0.95 -8.33
CA VAL A 51 1.86 1.66 -7.40
C VAL A 51 3.19 1.95 -8.08
N ASP A 52 3.64 3.19 -7.93
CA ASP A 52 4.99 3.63 -8.26
C ASP A 52 5.70 4.06 -6.97
N ILE A 53 6.91 3.52 -6.76
CA ILE A 53 7.81 3.96 -5.68
C ILE A 53 8.74 5.00 -6.28
N VAL A 54 8.54 6.25 -5.91
CA VAL A 54 9.32 7.39 -6.39
C VAL A 54 10.64 7.45 -5.62
N ALA A 55 11.75 7.37 -6.34
CA ALA A 55 13.08 7.55 -5.79
C ALA A 55 13.50 9.03 -5.84
N ASP A 56 13.16 9.71 -6.93
CA ASP A 56 13.37 11.14 -7.17
C ASP A 56 12.38 11.67 -8.23
N ALA A 57 12.47 12.97 -8.56
CA ALA A 57 11.53 13.63 -9.47
C ALA A 57 11.53 13.06 -10.91
N GLN A 58 12.50 12.24 -11.30
CA GLN A 58 12.64 11.68 -12.64
C GLN A 58 12.63 10.14 -12.64
N SER A 59 12.68 9.51 -11.46
CA SER A 59 12.83 8.08 -11.31
C SER A 59 11.77 7.51 -10.39
N SER A 60 11.01 6.56 -10.92
CA SER A 60 10.07 5.74 -10.15
C SER A 60 10.13 4.28 -10.57
N THR A 61 9.89 3.40 -9.61
CA THR A 61 9.81 1.95 -9.84
C THR A 61 8.37 1.50 -9.76
N ARG A 62 7.86 0.98 -10.87
CA ARG A 62 6.55 0.35 -10.98
C ARG A 62 6.50 -0.95 -10.19
N VAL A 63 5.59 -1.07 -9.22
CA VAL A 63 5.52 -2.25 -8.34
C VAL A 63 4.83 -3.43 -9.03
N PHE A 64 3.74 -3.20 -9.77
CA PHE A 64 3.01 -4.26 -10.47
C PHE A 64 3.15 -4.11 -11.98
N GLU A 65 3.39 -5.23 -12.67
CA GLU A 65 3.49 -5.25 -14.15
C GLU A 65 2.18 -4.80 -14.80
N ALA A 66 1.05 -5.21 -14.24
CA ALA A 66 -0.29 -4.76 -14.61
C ALA A 66 -1.02 -4.22 -13.37
N ALA A 67 -1.95 -3.29 -13.58
CA ALA A 67 -2.81 -2.83 -12.49
C ALA A 67 -3.70 -3.99 -12.03
N VAL A 68 -3.82 -4.18 -10.72
CA VAL A 68 -4.55 -5.30 -10.12
C VAL A 68 -5.83 -4.82 -9.43
N PRO A 69 -6.96 -5.54 -9.51
CA PRO A 69 -8.20 -5.11 -8.86
C PRO A 69 -8.08 -5.06 -7.32
N ALA A 70 -7.26 -5.95 -6.76
CA ALA A 70 -6.95 -6.00 -5.34
C ALA A 70 -5.53 -6.52 -5.15
N LEU A 71 -4.81 -5.99 -4.16
CA LEU A 71 -3.56 -6.59 -3.70
C LEU A 71 -3.87 -7.46 -2.49
N ARG A 72 -3.55 -8.75 -2.58
CA ARG A 72 -3.69 -9.68 -1.46
C ARG A 72 -2.34 -10.24 -1.07
N LEU A 73 -1.95 -10.02 0.17
CA LEU A 73 -0.76 -10.59 0.79
C LEU A 73 -1.18 -11.71 1.73
N VAL A 74 -0.52 -12.86 1.64
CA VAL A 74 -0.71 -14.02 2.52
C VAL A 74 0.56 -14.24 3.30
N ARG A 75 0.44 -14.45 4.61
CA ARG A 75 1.56 -14.79 5.47
C ARG A 75 1.80 -16.28 5.43
N LEU A 76 2.98 -16.67 4.96
CA LEU A 76 3.52 -18.02 5.12
C LEU A 76 4.66 -17.94 6.15
N GLU A 77 4.44 -18.54 7.31
CA GLU A 77 5.36 -18.49 8.46
C GLU A 77 5.72 -17.04 8.89
N THR A 78 6.92 -16.58 8.52
CA THR A 78 7.46 -15.26 8.84
C THR A 78 7.46 -14.30 7.64
N ARG A 79 7.02 -14.76 6.46
CA ARG A 79 7.11 -14.00 5.20
C ARG A 79 5.71 -13.67 4.66
N TRP A 80 5.59 -12.53 4.01
CA TRP A 80 4.39 -12.14 3.26
C TRP A 80 4.61 -12.44 1.77
N LEU A 81 3.63 -13.08 1.14
CA LEU A 81 3.63 -13.48 -0.27
C LEU A 81 2.45 -12.82 -0.98
N VAL A 82 2.60 -12.40 -2.23
CA VAL A 82 1.45 -11.97 -3.04
C VAL A 82 0.65 -13.20 -3.44
N ALA A 83 -0.65 -13.20 -3.18
CA ALA A 83 -1.50 -14.37 -3.33
C ALA A 83 -1.77 -14.77 -4.79
N GLU A 84 -1.54 -13.86 -5.75
CA GLU A 84 -1.86 -14.07 -7.18
C GLU A 84 -0.66 -13.75 -8.09
N ASN A 85 -0.54 -14.54 -9.16
CA ASN A 85 0.59 -14.74 -10.08
C ASN A 85 1.05 -13.51 -10.92
N ALA A 86 0.83 -12.28 -10.49
CA ALA A 86 1.17 -11.08 -11.26
C ALA A 86 2.46 -10.36 -10.82
N VAL A 87 3.25 -10.97 -9.93
CA VAL A 87 4.52 -10.41 -9.47
C VAL A 87 5.64 -11.37 -9.78
N ALA A 88 6.47 -11.05 -10.77
CA ALA A 88 7.70 -11.79 -11.04
C ALA A 88 8.52 -11.90 -9.74
N ALA A 89 9.06 -13.09 -9.46
CA ALA A 89 9.75 -13.43 -8.21
C ALA A 89 10.91 -12.46 -7.87
N GLU A 90 11.46 -11.78 -8.88
CA GLU A 90 12.53 -10.77 -8.75
C GLU A 90 12.06 -9.46 -8.07
N ARG A 91 10.74 -9.25 -7.90
CA ARG A 91 10.15 -8.00 -7.37
C ARG A 91 9.59 -8.16 -5.94
N LEU A 92 9.87 -9.28 -5.28
CA LEU A 92 9.44 -9.53 -3.90
C LEU A 92 10.01 -8.51 -2.89
N SER A 93 11.18 -7.94 -3.17
CA SER A 93 11.74 -6.81 -2.39
C SER A 93 10.88 -5.55 -2.50
N ASP A 94 10.25 -5.32 -3.66
CA ASP A 94 9.42 -4.15 -3.91
C ASP A 94 8.05 -4.31 -3.26
N VAL A 95 7.51 -5.54 -3.25
CA VAL A 95 6.31 -5.88 -2.46
C VAL A 95 6.57 -5.73 -0.97
N LYS A 96 7.73 -6.17 -0.47
CA LYS A 96 8.12 -5.95 0.92
C LYS A 96 8.23 -4.46 1.21
N ARG A 97 8.87 -3.68 0.33
CA ARG A 97 8.97 -2.22 0.47
C ARG A 97 7.59 -1.56 0.48
N PHE A 98 6.67 -2.00 -0.38
CA PHE A 98 5.28 -1.53 -0.37
C PHE A 98 4.55 -1.90 0.93
N ALA A 99 4.69 -3.14 1.42
CA ALA A 99 4.10 -3.56 2.68
C ALA A 99 4.68 -2.80 3.89
N ASP A 100 6.00 -2.57 3.90
CA ASP A 100 6.68 -1.77 4.92
C ASP A 100 6.21 -0.31 4.87
N VAL A 101 5.99 0.23 3.67
CA VAL A 101 5.40 1.57 3.46
C VAL A 101 3.97 1.62 3.97
N VAL A 102 3.08 0.71 3.56
CA VAL A 102 1.69 0.67 4.04
C VAL A 102 1.65 0.50 5.56
N GLY A 103 2.52 -0.35 6.12
CA GLY A 103 2.67 -0.51 7.56
C GLY A 103 3.11 0.77 8.26
N THR A 104 4.07 1.49 7.68
CA THR A 104 4.55 2.78 8.19
C THR A 104 3.46 3.86 8.10
N PHE A 105 2.73 3.95 7.00
CA PHE A 105 1.61 4.88 6.83
C PHE A 105 0.46 4.57 7.80
N ALA A 106 0.11 3.29 7.98
CA ALA A 106 -0.88 2.86 8.96
C ALA A 106 -0.45 3.23 10.39
N ALA A 107 0.82 2.97 10.74
CA ALA A 107 1.38 3.36 12.04
C ALA A 107 1.41 4.89 12.24
N ALA A 108 1.80 5.67 11.24
CA ALA A 108 1.83 7.13 11.31
C ALA A 108 0.42 7.73 11.48
N LYS A 109 -0.60 7.14 10.83
CA LYS A 109 -1.99 7.58 10.98
C LYS A 109 -2.59 7.17 12.34
N GLN A 110 -2.24 5.98 12.85
CA GLN A 110 -2.63 5.55 14.19
C GLN A 110 -1.95 6.37 15.30
N GLY A 111 -0.67 6.75 15.13
CA GLY A 111 0.03 7.62 16.06
C GLY A 111 -0.55 9.03 16.13
N ARG A 112 -1.01 9.59 14.98
CA ARG A 112 -1.74 10.87 14.96
C ARG A 112 -3.13 10.77 15.58
N ALA A 113 -3.85 9.67 15.39
CA ALA A 113 -5.14 9.44 16.05
C ALA A 113 -5.00 9.33 17.59
N GLN A 114 -3.88 8.77 18.08
CA GLN A 114 -3.59 8.70 19.52
C GLN A 114 -3.14 10.05 20.10
N HIS A 115 -2.47 10.90 19.31
CA HIS A 115 -2.12 12.27 19.73
C HIS A 115 -3.30 13.24 19.71
N SER A 116 -4.36 12.95 18.95
CA SER A 116 -5.57 13.81 18.90
C SER A 116 -6.54 13.60 20.08
N HIS A 117 -6.25 12.69 21.01
CA HIS A 117 -7.04 12.46 22.23
C HIS A 117 -6.32 12.87 23.52
N ARG A 118 -5.27 13.68 23.39
CA ARG A 118 -4.58 14.30 24.53
C ARG A 118 -4.21 15.74 24.17
N GLY A 119 -5.22 16.62 24.21
CA GLY A 119 -5.10 18.06 24.02
C GLY A 119 -6.45 18.71 24.20
#